data_AF-A0A200QM91-F1
#
_entry.id   AF-A0A200QM91-F1
#
_cell.length_a   1.000
_cell.length_b   1.000
_cell.length_c   1.000
_cell.angle_alpha   90.00
_cell.angle_beta   90.00
_cell.angle_gamma   90.00
#
_symmetry.space_group_name_H-M   'P 1'
#
loop_
_entity.id
_entity.type
_entity.pdbx_description
1 polymer ?
#
loop_
_entity_poly.entity_id
_entity_poly.type
_entity_poly.pdbx_seq_one_letter_code
_entity_poly.pdbx_strand_id
1 'polypeptide(L)'
;MVIKDEDDFGWVLQFKRQLKVEERSWLTELFQLLGSPSPQQQGVEDEIKCSYMSQEYSAKECYDFLCKEDRQLFPVKMIWKNAVPSKVSIMIWLAMQNAIPTIDNLRRRVTRRLVIFSSGHTRLNGLPQSL
;
A
#
# COMPACT_ATOMS: atom_id res chain seq x y z
N MET A 1 -20.70 6.27 -2.51
CA MET A 1 -20.69 7.34 -3.52
C MET A 1 -21.21 6.69 -4.79
N VAL A 2 -22.28 7.21 -5.37
CA VAL A 2 -22.85 6.63 -6.60
C VAL A 2 -22.42 7.55 -7.73
N ILE A 3 -21.60 7.03 -8.63
CA ILE A 3 -21.25 7.72 -9.87
C ILE A 3 -22.17 7.12 -10.91
N LYS A 4 -23.20 7.89 -11.29
CA LYS A 4 -24.17 7.49 -12.31
C LYS A 4 -23.78 8.14 -13.63
N ASP A 5 -23.77 7.35 -14.69
CA ASP A 5 -23.84 7.85 -16.06
C ASP A 5 -25.32 7.96 -16.49
N GLU A 6 -25.59 8.58 -17.65
CA GLU A 6 -26.95 8.79 -18.19
C GLU A 6 -27.72 7.49 -18.46
N ASP A 7 -27.01 6.38 -18.64
CA ASP A 7 -27.55 5.02 -18.58
C ASP A 7 -27.49 4.51 -17.13
N ASP A 8 -28.54 3.83 -16.65
CA ASP A 8 -28.75 3.36 -15.26
C ASP A 8 -27.66 2.40 -14.70
N PHE A 9 -26.58 2.17 -15.45
CA PHE A 9 -25.41 1.37 -15.10
C PHE A 9 -24.31 2.22 -14.46
N GLY A 10 -24.51 2.62 -13.20
CA GLY A 10 -23.50 3.34 -12.41
C GLY A 10 -22.61 2.42 -11.56
N TRP A 11 -21.35 2.83 -11.32
CA TRP A 11 -20.49 2.17 -10.34
C TRP A 11 -21.04 2.39 -8.91
N VAL A 12 -21.45 1.31 -8.24
CA VAL A 12 -21.95 1.36 -6.86
C VAL A 12 -20.83 0.98 -5.88
N LEU A 13 -20.20 1.99 -5.27
CA LEU A 13 -19.11 1.78 -4.33
C LEU A 13 -19.48 2.21 -2.92
N GLN A 14 -19.45 1.23 -2.01
CA GLN A 14 -19.74 1.39 -0.60
C GLN A 14 -18.44 1.43 0.22
N PHE A 15 -17.79 2.59 0.23
CA PHE A 15 -16.63 2.81 1.08
C PHE A 15 -17.06 2.87 2.55
N LYS A 16 -16.46 2.03 3.40
CA LYS A 16 -16.70 2.06 4.86
C LYS A 16 -16.21 3.36 5.52
N ARG A 17 -15.25 4.05 4.90
CA ARG A 17 -14.69 5.32 5.36
C ARG A 17 -15.05 6.45 4.40
N GLN A 18 -15.02 7.69 4.89
CA GLN A 18 -15.08 8.86 4.03
C GLN A 18 -13.76 9.02 3.26
N LEU A 19 -13.87 9.15 1.94
CA LEU A 19 -12.73 9.42 1.05
C LEU A 19 -12.36 10.90 1.12
N LYS A 20 -11.05 11.16 1.13
CA LYS A 20 -10.49 12.51 1.01
C LYS A 20 -10.72 13.07 -0.39
N VAL A 21 -10.56 14.38 -0.53
CA VAL A 21 -10.71 15.08 -1.83
C VAL A 21 -9.69 14.58 -2.86
N GLU A 22 -8.44 14.36 -2.45
CA GLU A 22 -7.38 13.81 -3.32
C GLU A 22 -7.74 12.42 -3.87
N GLU A 23 -8.25 11.53 -3.01
CA GLU A 23 -8.61 10.16 -3.37
C GLU A 23 -9.81 10.12 -4.32
N ARG A 24 -10.73 11.09 -4.20
CA ARG A 24 -11.87 11.22 -5.12
C ARG A 24 -11.40 11.59 -6.53
N SER A 25 -10.41 12.47 -6.66
CA SER A 25 -9.83 12.80 -7.97
C SER A 25 -9.26 11.56 -8.65
N TRP A 26 -8.46 10.77 -7.92
CA TRP A 26 -7.89 9.54 -8.45
C TRP A 26 -8.96 8.52 -8.85
N LEU A 27 -10.04 8.41 -8.06
CA LEU A 27 -11.16 7.54 -8.41
C LEU A 27 -11.87 8.02 -9.68
N THR A 28 -12.07 9.32 -9.85
CA THR A 28 -12.67 9.87 -11.07
C THR A 28 -11.80 9.58 -12.29
N GLU A 29 -10.49 9.81 -12.22
CA GLU A 29 -9.55 9.47 -13.29
C GLU A 29 -9.57 7.97 -13.61
N LEU A 30 -9.62 7.12 -12.58
CA LEU A 30 -9.72 5.67 -12.73
C LEU A 30 -11.02 5.26 -13.43
N PHE A 31 -12.17 5.84 -13.07
CA PHE A 31 -13.45 5.49 -13.72
C PHE A 31 -13.53 6.00 -15.14
N GLN A 32 -12.92 7.14 -15.45
CA GLN A 32 -12.79 7.59 -16.84
C GLN A 32 -11.96 6.60 -17.67
N LEU A 33 -10.92 6.01 -17.08
CA LEU A 33 -10.10 4.99 -17.75
C LEU A 33 -10.84 3.66 -17.90
N LEU A 34 -11.58 3.22 -16.87
CA LEU A 34 -12.31 1.96 -16.86
C LEU A 34 -13.60 1.99 -17.70
N GLY A 35 -14.20 3.17 -17.86
CA GLY A 35 -15.49 3.35 -18.52
C GLY A 35 -16.69 2.90 -17.68
N SER A 36 -17.84 2.77 -18.34
CA SER A 36 -19.08 2.25 -17.74
C SER A 36 -18.94 0.76 -17.42
N PRO A 37 -19.43 0.29 -16.26
CA PRO A 37 -19.38 -1.13 -15.92
C PRO A 37 -20.23 -1.95 -16.90
N SER A 38 -19.78 -3.18 -17.20
CA SER A 38 -20.59 -4.14 -17.96
C SER A 38 -21.92 -4.34 -17.22
N PRO A 39 -23.07 -4.40 -17.92
CA PRO A 39 -24.35 -4.67 -17.27
C PRO A 39 -24.25 -6.02 -16.54
N GLN A 40 -24.37 -5.96 -15.21
CA GLN A 40 -24.36 -7.16 -14.37
C GLN A 40 -25.58 -8.00 -14.72
N GLN A 41 -25.36 -9.19 -15.28
CA GLN A 41 -26.44 -10.14 -15.55
C GLN A 41 -26.88 -10.75 -14.22
N GLN A 42 -28.01 -10.28 -13.68
CA GLN A 42 -28.56 -10.81 -12.43
C GLN A 42 -28.85 -12.31 -12.57
N GLY A 43 -28.19 -13.13 -11.74
CA GLY A 43 -28.40 -14.58 -11.67
C GLY A 43 -27.35 -15.45 -12.38
N VAL A 44 -26.32 -14.86 -12.98
CA VAL A 44 -25.17 -15.60 -13.53
C VAL A 44 -23.99 -15.48 -12.55
N GLU A 45 -23.28 -16.58 -12.27
CA GLU A 45 -22.03 -16.52 -11.52
C GLU A 45 -20.95 -15.81 -12.34
N ASP A 46 -20.22 -14.89 -11.71
CA ASP A 46 -19.11 -14.19 -12.34
C ASP A 46 -18.00 -15.18 -12.73
N GLU A 47 -17.55 -15.13 -13.99
CA GLU A 47 -16.43 -15.94 -14.47
C GLU A 47 -15.14 -15.11 -14.41
N ILE A 48 -14.19 -15.53 -13.56
CA ILE A 48 -12.88 -14.86 -13.46
C ILE A 48 -12.02 -15.26 -14.65
N LYS A 49 -11.97 -14.40 -15.67
CA LYS A 49 -11.10 -14.59 -16.84
C LYS A 49 -9.79 -13.83 -16.64
N CYS A 50 -8.69 -14.56 -16.52
CA CYS A 50 -7.36 -13.97 -16.61
C CYS A 50 -6.94 -13.98 -18.08
N SER A 51 -7.02 -12.83 -18.75
CA SER A 51 -6.74 -12.71 -20.20
C SER A 51 -5.32 -13.14 -20.60
N TYR A 52 -4.41 -13.17 -19.63
CA TYR A 52 -3.03 -13.57 -19.82
C TYR A 52 -2.82 -15.10 -19.79
N MET A 53 -3.81 -15.87 -19.34
CA MET A 53 -3.66 -17.28 -18.97
C MET A 53 -4.57 -18.18 -19.79
N SER A 54 -4.10 -19.39 -20.12
CA SER A 54 -4.89 -20.36 -20.86
C SER A 54 -5.95 -21.00 -19.95
N GLN A 55 -7.17 -20.48 -19.99
CA GLN A 55 -8.42 -21.03 -19.42
C GLN A 55 -8.49 -21.18 -17.89
N GLU A 56 -7.43 -21.58 -17.19
CA GLU A 56 -7.42 -21.75 -15.73
C GLU A 56 -6.32 -20.89 -15.09
N TYR A 57 -6.64 -20.30 -13.94
CA TYR A 57 -5.66 -19.55 -13.17
C TYR A 57 -4.68 -20.54 -12.50
N SER A 58 -3.44 -20.56 -12.99
CA SER A 58 -2.33 -21.23 -12.33
C SER A 58 -1.39 -20.21 -11.70
N ALA A 59 -1.18 -20.34 -10.39
CA ALA A 59 -0.22 -19.49 -9.67
C ALA A 59 1.18 -19.58 -10.29
N LYS A 60 1.59 -20.77 -10.77
CA LYS A 60 2.90 -21.00 -11.39
C LYS A 60 3.07 -20.16 -12.65
N GLU A 61 2.13 -20.26 -13.57
CA GLU A 61 2.20 -19.54 -14.85
C GLU A 61 2.08 -18.02 -14.64
N CYS A 62 1.31 -17.58 -13.64
CA CYS A 62 1.24 -16.17 -13.23
C CYS A 62 2.61 -15.67 -12.75
N TYR A 63 3.28 -16.40 -11.85
CA TYR A 63 4.62 -16.04 -11.41
C TYR A 63 5.66 -16.11 -12.53
N ASP A 64 5.58 -17.11 -13.40
CA ASP A 64 6.47 -17.24 -14.55
C ASP A 64 6.31 -16.04 -15.49
N PHE A 65 5.09 -15.56 -15.72
CA PHE A 65 4.87 -14.34 -16.49
C PHE A 65 5.44 -13.10 -15.81
N LEU A 66 5.07 -12.86 -14.55
CA LEU A 66 5.57 -11.71 -13.77
C LEU A 66 7.09 -11.70 -13.67
N CYS A 67 7.72 -12.88 -13.72
CA CYS A 67 9.18 -13.00 -13.70
C CYS A 67 9.83 -12.87 -15.08
N LYS A 68 9.08 -13.06 -16.19
CA LYS A 68 9.54 -12.92 -17.57
C LYS A 68 9.56 -11.46 -18.04
N GLU A 69 8.64 -10.63 -17.56
CA GLU A 69 8.68 -9.19 -17.84
C GLU A 69 9.96 -8.60 -17.27
N ASP A 70 10.72 -7.94 -18.16
CA ASP A 70 12.06 -7.42 -17.98
C ASP A 70 12.27 -6.76 -16.61
N ARG A 71 12.74 -7.57 -15.64
CA ARG A 71 13.58 -7.02 -14.60
C ARG A 71 14.86 -6.61 -15.29
N GLN A 72 14.95 -5.33 -15.66
CA GLN A 72 16.21 -4.61 -15.88
C GLN A 72 17.25 -5.29 -15.00
N LEU A 73 18.22 -5.97 -15.64
CA LEU A 73 19.16 -6.90 -15.02
C LEU A 73 19.69 -6.33 -13.71
N PHE A 74 18.96 -6.62 -12.63
CA PHE A 74 19.22 -5.96 -11.37
C PHE A 74 20.55 -6.53 -10.91
N PRO A 75 21.50 -5.70 -10.45
CA PRO A 75 22.84 -6.15 -10.12
C PRO A 75 22.84 -6.87 -8.76
N VAL A 76 22.07 -7.95 -8.64
CA VAL A 76 21.98 -8.84 -7.48
C VAL A 76 23.39 -9.26 -7.05
N LYS A 77 24.24 -9.58 -8.04
CA LYS A 77 25.65 -9.94 -7.85
C LYS A 77 26.51 -8.83 -7.25
N MET A 78 26.11 -7.56 -7.39
CA MET A 78 26.82 -6.42 -6.79
C MET A 78 26.42 -6.21 -5.32
N ILE A 79 25.16 -6.45 -4.97
CA ILE A 79 24.64 -6.27 -3.60
C ILE A 79 25.18 -7.36 -2.67
N TRP A 80 25.23 -8.60 -3.14
CA TRP A 80 25.59 -9.76 -2.30
C TRP A 80 27.07 -10.16 -2.39
N LYS A 81 27.97 -9.20 -2.59
CA LYS A 81 29.42 -9.46 -2.54
C LYS A 81 29.87 -9.69 -1.11
N ASN A 82 30.73 -10.69 -0.87
CA ASN A 82 31.33 -10.97 0.45
C ASN A 82 32.12 -9.78 1.03
N ALA A 83 32.58 -8.86 0.18
CA ALA A 83 33.26 -7.63 0.60
C ALA A 83 32.32 -6.57 1.20
N VAL A 84 31.00 -6.71 0.99
CA VAL A 84 30.00 -5.77 1.51
C VAL A 84 29.41 -6.35 2.80
N PRO A 85 29.44 -5.61 3.92
CA PRO A 85 28.77 -6.05 5.13
C PRO A 85 27.27 -6.28 4.88
N SER A 86 26.72 -7.38 5.38
CA SER A 86 25.32 -7.78 5.17
C SER A 86 24.30 -6.67 5.46
N LYS A 87 24.57 -5.85 6.48
CA LYS A 87 23.73 -4.70 6.84
C LYS A 87 23.65 -3.65 5.73
N VAL A 88 24.75 -3.41 5.02
CA VAL A 88 24.81 -2.46 3.90
C VAL A 88 24.09 -3.06 2.68
N SER A 89 24.30 -4.35 2.40
CA SER A 89 23.58 -5.06 1.33
C SER A 89 22.06 -5.00 1.52
N ILE A 90 21.57 -5.25 2.74
CA ILE A 90 20.14 -5.17 3.07
C ILE A 90 19.62 -3.73 2.89
N MET A 91 20.39 -2.73 3.32
CA MET A 91 19.98 -1.33 3.16
C MET A 91 19.87 -0.93 1.67
N ILE A 92 20.84 -1.35 0.85
CA ILE A 92 20.83 -1.09 -0.60
C ILE A 92 19.65 -1.81 -1.27
N TRP A 93 19.39 -3.07 -0.90
CA TRP A 93 18.23 -3.83 -1.38
C TRP A 93 16.91 -3.12 -1.06
N LEU A 94 16.74 -2.66 0.18
CA LEU A 94 15.56 -1.89 0.60
C LEU A 94 15.47 -0.52 -0.10
N ALA A 95 16.61 0.14 -0.32
CA ALA A 95 16.66 1.42 -1.05
C ALA A 95 16.18 1.29 -2.47
N MET A 96 16.56 0.22 -3.16
CA MET A 96 16.11 -0.01 -4.53
C MET A 96 14.63 -0.37 -4.63
N GLN A 97 14.01 -0.87 -3.55
CA GLN A 97 12.57 -1.13 -3.48
C GLN A 97 11.75 0.05 -2.93
N ASN A 98 12.36 1.23 -2.75
CA ASN A 98 11.74 2.37 -2.07
C ASN A 98 11.18 2.02 -0.67
N ALA A 99 11.76 1.02 -0.02
CA ALA A 99 11.34 0.48 1.26
C ALA A 99 12.34 0.80 2.39
N ILE A 100 13.14 1.87 2.23
CA ILE A 100 14.10 2.27 3.26
C ILE A 100 13.33 2.62 4.53
N PRO A 101 13.64 2.00 5.68
CA PRO A 101 12.91 2.24 6.92
C PRO A 101 13.21 3.63 7.52
N THR A 102 13.77 4.59 6.77
CA THR A 102 14.16 5.91 7.29
C THR A 102 12.95 6.68 7.81
N ILE A 103 11.83 6.67 7.08
CA ILE A 103 10.58 7.32 7.52
C ILE A 103 10.06 6.67 8.82
N ASP A 104 9.97 5.34 8.87
CA ASP A 104 9.48 4.63 10.05
C ASP A 104 10.42 4.76 11.25
N ASN A 105 11.74 4.74 11.02
CA ASN A 105 12.74 4.96 12.06
C ASN A 105 12.70 6.40 12.60
N LEU A 106 12.49 7.39 11.74
CA LEU A 106 12.31 8.79 12.15
C LEU A 106 11.03 8.94 12.99
N ARG A 107 9.90 8.40 12.53
CA ARG A 107 8.63 8.39 13.28
C ARG A 107 8.81 7.74 14.66
N ARG A 108 9.40 6.55 14.73
CA ARG A 108 9.66 5.84 16.01
C ARG A 108 10.57 6.62 16.95
N ARG A 109 11.58 7.35 16.42
CA ARG A 109 12.47 8.18 17.25
C ARG A 109 11.77 9.42 17.80
N VAL A 110 10.94 10.08 17.00
CA VAL A 110 10.12 11.22 17.46
C VAL A 110 9.17 10.77 18.56
N THR A 111 8.46 9.66 18.36
CA THR A 111 7.55 9.09 19.37
C THR A 111 8.30 8.70 20.66
N ARG A 112 9.48 8.07 20.57
CA ARG A 112 10.30 7.75 21.76
C ARG A 112 10.73 9.01 22.51
N ARG A 113 11.08 10.10 21.82
CA ARG A 113 11.49 11.35 22.47
C ARG A 113 10.34 12.03 23.21
N LEU A 114 9.13 11.99 22.65
CA LEU A 114 7.91 12.52 23.26
C LEU A 114 7.48 11.73 24.51
N VAL A 115 7.59 10.39 24.49
CA VAL A 115 7.24 9.56 25.66
C VAL A 115 8.18 9.82 26.84
N ILE A 116 9.48 10.02 26.58
CA ILE A 116 10.45 10.36 27.64
C ILE A 116 10.16 11.76 28.21
N PHE A 117 9.75 12.72 27.37
CA PHE A 117 9.45 14.09 27.81
C PHE A 117 8.13 14.18 28.61
N SER A 118 7.11 13.39 28.24
CA SER A 118 5.84 13.33 28.98
C SER A 118 5.96 12.65 30.36
N SER A 119 6.96 11.79 30.56
CA SER A 119 7.15 11.06 31.84
C SER A 119 7.94 11.87 32.88
N GLY A 120 8.51 13.03 32.50
CA GLY A 120 9.32 13.88 33.38
C GLY A 120 8.58 14.99 34.12
N HIS A 121 7.27 15.19 33.89
CA HIS A 121 6.56 16.40 34.34
C HIS A 121 5.43 16.16 35.38
N THR A 122 5.34 14.98 35.98
CA THR A 122 4.27 14.60 36.93
C THR A 122 4.70 14.34 38.37
N ARG A 123 5.82 14.92 38.85
CA ARG A 123 6.10 14.97 40.29
C ARG A 123 6.48 16.36 40.73
N LEU A 124 5.86 16.79 41.84
CA LEU A 124 5.94 18.07 42.53
C LEU A 124 4.81 19.06 42.20
N ASN A 125 3.61 18.77 42.71
CA ASN A 125 2.68 19.74 43.28
C ASN A 125 1.59 18.97 44.05
N GLY A 126 1.69 18.93 45.38
CA GLY A 126 0.66 18.32 46.21
C GLY A 126 1.06 18.14 47.67
N LEU A 127 1.09 19.23 48.44
CA LEU A 127 0.63 19.33 49.84
C LEU A 127 0.86 20.80 50.28
N PRO A 128 -0.19 21.49 50.76
CA PRO A 128 -0.56 21.33 52.16
C PRO A 128 -2.09 21.33 52.38
N GLN A 129 -2.60 20.61 53.40
CA GLN A 129 -3.74 21.02 54.26
C GLN A 129 -3.85 20.11 55.51
N SER A 130 -4.35 20.71 56.60
CA SER A 130 -4.58 20.23 57.99
C SER A 130 -3.35 20.38 58.92
N LEU A 131 -3.41 21.12 60.05
CA LEU A 131 -4.48 21.64 60.91
C LEU A 131 -4.14 23.07 61.39
#